data_AF-A0A0N4XR23-F1
#
_entry.id   AF-A0A0N4XR23-F1
#
_cell.length_a   1.000
_cell.length_b   1.000
_cell.length_c   1.000
_cell.angle_alpha   90.00
_cell.angle_beta   90.00
_cell.angle_gamma   90.00
#
_symmetry.space_group_name_H-M   'P 1'
#
loop_
_entity.id
_entity.type
_entity.pdbx_description
1 polymer ?
#
loop_
_entity_poly.entity_id
_entity_poly.type
_entity_poly.pdbx_seq_one_letter_code
_entity_poly.pdbx_strand_id
1 'polypeptide(L)'
;MDDLIDKFLEESASEEILFEEQRPLLTRKCINLTRIVNGKRLPSLLREIVAAWRKKSGVPPALELVSCVHQMVKVVESHQNIGKAWCAMFKSEPGFIMCSEFGFLVTLGLCKIDRYKAATITELTKAFQRLWNFRENVNEFGWIENSGLGEIVDVVEDQVTCLVQRIGEDVEALELLSEPLVQLLRSLLRLPSTKEVTIVDGRVADGCPLWLFASKVLVK
;
A
#
# COMPACT_ATOMS: atom_id res chain seq x y z
N MET A 1 32.64 -4.73 -26.28
CA MET A 1 32.24 -5.14 -24.92
C MET A 1 30.95 -4.43 -24.53
N ASP A 2 30.76 -3.18 -24.98
CA ASP A 2 29.49 -2.44 -24.91
C ASP A 2 28.30 -3.17 -25.57
N ASP A 3 28.50 -3.79 -26.74
CA ASP A 3 27.45 -4.54 -27.48
C ASP A 3 26.81 -5.73 -26.72
N LEU A 4 27.52 -6.31 -25.75
CA LEU A 4 27.01 -7.42 -24.93
C LEU A 4 26.26 -6.91 -23.69
N ILE A 5 26.67 -5.75 -23.18
CA ILE A 5 26.01 -5.09 -22.05
C ILE A 5 24.69 -4.50 -22.54
N ASP A 6 24.68 -3.84 -23.70
CA ASP A 6 23.47 -3.27 -24.28
C ASP A 6 22.45 -4.36 -24.64
N LYS A 7 22.89 -5.48 -25.23
CA LYS A 7 22.01 -6.65 -25.45
C LYS A 7 21.46 -7.26 -24.18
N PHE A 8 22.27 -7.39 -23.13
CA PHE A 8 21.81 -7.93 -21.85
C PHE A 8 20.81 -6.98 -21.17
N LEU A 9 21.02 -5.67 -21.27
CA LEU A 9 20.10 -4.65 -20.78
C LEU A 9 18.80 -4.64 -21.60
N GLU A 10 18.87 -4.81 -22.92
CA GLU A 10 17.70 -4.93 -23.79
C GLU A 10 16.90 -6.22 -23.54
N GLU A 11 17.56 -7.36 -23.34
CA GLU A 11 16.92 -8.64 -22.99
C GLU A 11 16.27 -8.58 -21.60
N SER A 12 16.97 -8.02 -20.61
CA SER A 12 16.44 -7.83 -19.25
C SER A 12 15.26 -6.85 -19.23
N ALA A 13 15.35 -5.75 -19.98
CA ALA A 13 14.24 -4.80 -20.14
C ALA A 13 13.04 -5.45 -20.83
N SER A 14 13.28 -6.30 -21.84
CA SER A 14 12.23 -7.04 -22.54
C SER A 14 11.53 -8.07 -21.65
N GLU A 15 12.28 -8.78 -20.81
CA GLU A 15 11.72 -9.71 -19.82
C GLU A 15 10.93 -8.97 -18.73
N GLU A 16 11.41 -7.82 -18.26
CA GLU A 16 10.69 -6.97 -17.30
C GLU A 16 9.36 -6.44 -17.90
N ILE A 17 9.37 -5.98 -19.16
CA ILE A 17 8.17 -5.51 -19.86
C ILE A 17 7.15 -6.64 -20.03
N LEU A 18 7.58 -7.82 -20.50
CA LEU A 18 6.72 -8.99 -20.66
C LEU A 18 6.13 -9.46 -19.32
N PHE A 19 6.92 -9.39 -18.25
CA PHE A 19 6.43 -9.69 -16.91
C PHE A 19 5.41 -8.65 -16.44
N GLU A 20 5.63 -7.37 -16.70
CA GLU A 20 4.71 -6.27 -16.37
C GLU A 20 3.35 -6.41 -17.03
N GLU A 21 3.31 -6.74 -18.32
CA GLU A 21 2.07 -6.96 -19.06
C GLU A 21 1.29 -8.20 -18.57
N GLN A 22 1.99 -9.28 -18.20
CA GLN A 22 1.37 -10.52 -17.73
C GLN A 22 1.03 -10.53 -16.23
N ARG A 23 1.59 -9.58 -15.46
CA ARG A 23 1.45 -9.50 -14.01
C ARG A 23 -0.01 -9.52 -13.53
N PRO A 24 -0.97 -8.77 -14.12
CA PRO A 24 -2.37 -8.85 -13.71
C PRO A 24 -2.96 -10.26 -13.92
N LEU A 25 -2.70 -10.88 -15.07
CA LEU A 25 -3.22 -12.21 -15.39
C LEU A 25 -2.69 -13.27 -14.42
N LEU A 26 -1.39 -13.27 -14.15
CA LEU A 26 -0.77 -14.18 -13.18
C LEU A 26 -1.31 -13.95 -11.77
N THR A 27 -1.49 -12.69 -11.38
CA THR A 27 -2.08 -12.32 -10.09
C THR A 27 -3.49 -12.90 -9.94
N ARG A 28 -4.36 -12.78 -10.95
CA ARG A 28 -5.71 -13.35 -10.92
C ARG A 28 -5.68 -14.89 -10.79
N LYS A 29 -4.78 -15.55 -11.51
CA LYS A 29 -4.58 -17.01 -11.37
C LYS A 29 -4.17 -17.38 -9.94
N CYS A 30 -3.21 -16.66 -9.36
CA CYS A 30 -2.77 -16.87 -7.98
C CYS A 30 -3.88 -16.59 -6.95
N ILE A 31 -4.69 -15.54 -7.14
CA ILE A 31 -5.88 -15.27 -6.30
C ILE A 31 -6.83 -16.47 -6.33
N ASN A 32 -7.11 -17.04 -7.51
CA ASN A 32 -7.96 -18.23 -7.60
C ASN A 32 -7.33 -19.44 -6.90
N LEU A 33 -6.00 -19.61 -6.99
CA LEU A 33 -5.29 -20.68 -6.28
C LEU A 33 -5.43 -20.56 -4.75
N THR A 34 -5.56 -19.35 -4.19
CA THR A 34 -5.73 -19.17 -2.72
C THR A 34 -6.93 -19.92 -2.15
N ARG A 35 -7.95 -20.19 -2.98
CA ARG A 35 -9.17 -20.90 -2.59
C ARG A 35 -8.98 -22.41 -2.45
N ILE A 36 -7.98 -22.98 -3.14
CA ILE A 36 -7.76 -24.43 -3.22
C ILE A 36 -6.47 -24.88 -2.51
N VAL A 37 -5.51 -23.98 -2.31
CA VAL A 37 -4.28 -24.32 -1.58
C VAL A 37 -4.57 -24.60 -0.11
N ASN A 38 -3.87 -25.58 0.44
CA ASN A 38 -3.99 -25.90 1.86
C ASN A 38 -3.45 -24.76 2.75
N GLY A 39 -3.87 -24.75 4.01
CA GLY A 39 -3.54 -23.68 4.96
C GLY A 39 -2.04 -23.46 5.20
N LYS A 40 -1.18 -24.45 4.95
CA LYS A 40 0.28 -24.32 5.10
C LYS A 40 0.93 -23.53 3.96
N ARG A 41 0.41 -23.66 2.73
CA ARG A 41 0.95 -22.99 1.53
C ARG A 41 0.32 -21.62 1.29
N LEU A 42 -0.85 -21.36 1.86
CA LEU A 42 -1.58 -20.10 1.70
C LEU A 42 -0.73 -18.87 2.08
N PRO A 43 -0.04 -18.80 3.24
CA PRO A 43 0.77 -17.62 3.57
C PRO A 43 1.88 -17.34 2.55
N SER A 44 2.57 -18.37 2.08
CA SER A 44 3.61 -18.22 1.05
C SER A 44 3.03 -17.70 -0.25
N LEU A 45 1.91 -18.26 -0.72
CA LEU A 45 1.25 -17.77 -1.94
C LEU A 45 0.81 -16.31 -1.82
N LEU A 46 0.24 -15.90 -0.67
CA LEU A 46 -0.13 -14.50 -0.43
C LEU A 46 1.09 -13.57 -0.47
N ARG A 47 2.21 -13.98 0.11
CA ARG A 47 3.47 -13.22 0.06
C ARG A 47 3.97 -13.06 -1.37
N GLU A 48 3.95 -14.12 -2.19
CA GLU A 48 4.36 -14.05 -3.59
C GLU A 48 3.48 -13.09 -4.39
N ILE A 49 2.16 -13.14 -4.19
CA ILE A 49 1.25 -12.19 -4.82
C ILE A 49 1.61 -10.76 -4.43
N VAL A 50 1.82 -10.47 -3.14
CA VAL A 50 2.19 -9.12 -2.69
C VAL A 50 3.55 -8.69 -3.24
N ALA A 51 4.54 -9.59 -3.26
CA ALA A 51 5.89 -9.32 -3.74
C ALA A 51 5.94 -8.95 -5.23
N ALA A 52 5.04 -9.53 -6.04
CA ALA A 52 4.94 -9.20 -7.46
C ALA A 52 4.56 -7.74 -7.74
N TRP A 53 4.03 -7.02 -6.75
CA TRP A 53 3.54 -5.63 -6.88
C TRP A 53 4.28 -4.64 -5.99
N ARG A 54 5.59 -4.86 -5.74
CA ARG A 54 6.42 -3.86 -5.05
C ARG A 54 6.35 -2.52 -5.77
N LYS A 55 6.04 -1.46 -5.03
CA LYS A 55 5.99 -0.10 -5.55
C LYS A 55 7.41 0.39 -5.81
N LYS A 56 7.69 0.78 -7.06
CA LYS A 56 8.85 1.60 -7.44
C LYS A 56 8.42 3.07 -7.37
N SER A 57 9.19 3.90 -6.66
CA SER A 57 8.88 5.33 -6.51
C SER A 57 8.86 6.03 -7.87
N GLY A 58 7.86 6.88 -8.11
CA GLY A 58 7.73 7.65 -9.37
C GLY A 58 7.23 6.86 -10.58
N VAL A 59 6.94 5.56 -10.44
CA VAL A 59 6.33 4.75 -11.50
C VAL A 59 4.81 4.90 -11.44
N PRO A 60 4.11 5.12 -12.57
CA PRO A 60 2.67 5.32 -12.56
C PRO A 60 1.90 4.08 -12.06
N PRO A 61 0.66 4.27 -11.61
CA PRO A 61 -0.30 3.20 -11.34
C PRO A 61 -0.31 2.11 -12.42
N ALA A 62 -0.08 0.85 -12.03
CA ALA A 62 -0.20 -0.25 -12.96
C ALA A 62 -1.66 -0.45 -13.42
N LEU A 63 -1.83 -0.68 -14.73
CA LEU A 63 -3.13 -0.97 -15.35
C LEU A 63 -3.70 -2.30 -14.81
N GLU A 64 -5.03 -2.38 -14.71
CA GLU A 64 -5.78 -3.53 -14.19
C GLU A 64 -5.51 -3.97 -12.73
N LEU A 65 -4.64 -3.27 -12.00
CA LEU A 65 -4.36 -3.57 -10.59
C LEU A 65 -5.64 -3.56 -9.75
N VAL A 66 -6.52 -2.58 -9.95
CA VAL A 66 -7.77 -2.41 -9.19
C VAL A 66 -8.68 -3.63 -9.34
N SER A 67 -8.80 -4.16 -10.55
CA SER A 67 -9.60 -5.38 -10.79
C SER A 67 -9.04 -6.57 -10.01
N CYS A 68 -7.71 -6.73 -9.94
CA CYS A 68 -7.07 -7.76 -9.11
C CYS A 68 -7.34 -7.53 -7.61
N VAL A 69 -7.24 -6.28 -7.14
CA VAL A 69 -7.54 -5.91 -5.75
C VAL A 69 -8.99 -6.24 -5.40
N HIS A 70 -9.93 -5.85 -6.25
CA HIS A 70 -11.36 -6.14 -6.08
C HIS A 70 -11.61 -7.65 -5.98
N GLN A 71 -11.03 -8.44 -6.89
CA GLN A 71 -11.13 -9.90 -6.84
C GLN A 71 -10.60 -10.47 -5.52
N MET A 72 -9.46 -9.97 -5.02
CA MET A 72 -8.90 -10.44 -3.77
C MET A 72 -9.75 -10.05 -2.56
N VAL A 73 -10.28 -8.82 -2.52
CA VAL A 73 -11.19 -8.37 -1.45
C VAL A 73 -12.44 -9.25 -1.40
N LYS A 74 -13.04 -9.58 -2.56
CA LYS A 74 -14.17 -10.52 -2.66
C LYS A 74 -13.81 -11.92 -2.14
N VAL A 75 -12.59 -12.40 -2.43
CA VAL A 75 -12.11 -13.69 -1.92
C VAL A 75 -11.99 -13.67 -0.41
N VAL A 76 -11.39 -12.62 0.15
CA VAL A 76 -11.21 -12.43 1.60
C VAL A 76 -12.55 -12.32 2.32
N GLU A 77 -13.51 -11.61 1.74
CA GLU A 77 -14.87 -11.49 2.26
C GLU A 77 -15.57 -12.85 2.33
N SER A 78 -15.43 -13.66 1.28
CA SER A 78 -16.09 -14.95 1.14
C SER A 78 -15.40 -16.08 1.94
N HIS A 79 -14.09 -15.98 2.18
CA HIS A 79 -13.27 -17.05 2.78
C HIS A 79 -12.51 -16.56 4.00
N GLN A 80 -13.07 -16.81 5.19
CA GLN A 80 -12.53 -16.30 6.46
C GLN A 80 -11.08 -16.75 6.76
N ASN A 81 -10.69 -17.95 6.34
CA ASN A 81 -9.32 -18.45 6.50
C ASN A 81 -8.31 -17.59 5.72
N ILE A 82 -8.69 -17.13 4.52
CA ILE A 82 -7.86 -16.26 3.69
C ILE A 82 -7.75 -14.88 4.33
N GLY A 83 -8.88 -14.31 4.80
CA GLY A 83 -8.85 -13.04 5.53
C GLY A 83 -8.03 -13.10 6.82
N LYS A 84 -8.12 -14.19 7.59
CA LYS A 84 -7.27 -14.39 8.79
C LYS A 84 -5.78 -14.46 8.41
N ALA A 85 -5.43 -15.19 7.35
CA ALA A 85 -4.06 -15.27 6.87
C ALA A 85 -3.52 -13.91 6.41
N TRP A 86 -4.34 -13.14 5.68
CA TRP A 86 -3.99 -11.78 5.26
C TRP A 86 -3.75 -10.85 6.45
N CYS A 87 -4.68 -10.80 7.41
CA CYS A 87 -4.54 -9.99 8.62
C CYS A 87 -3.32 -10.41 9.46
N ALA A 88 -3.01 -11.70 9.54
CA ALA A 88 -1.80 -12.18 10.22
C ALA A 88 -0.52 -11.70 9.52
N MET A 89 -0.48 -11.80 8.18
CA MET A 89 0.62 -11.32 7.36
C MET A 89 0.84 -9.80 7.52
N PHE A 90 -0.24 -9.00 7.49
CA PHE A 90 -0.12 -7.55 7.69
C PHE A 90 0.41 -7.19 9.08
N LYS A 91 -0.02 -7.90 10.13
CA LYS A 91 0.50 -7.70 11.49
C LYS A 91 1.98 -8.06 11.62
N SER A 92 2.43 -9.12 10.95
CA SER A 92 3.83 -9.55 11.02
C SER A 92 4.77 -8.69 10.19
N GLU A 93 4.33 -8.25 9.00
CA GLU A 93 5.18 -7.60 8.01
C GLU A 93 4.52 -6.33 7.43
N PRO A 94 4.18 -5.34 8.27
CA PRO A 94 3.43 -4.17 7.81
C PRO A 94 4.18 -3.40 6.73
N GLY A 95 5.50 -3.21 6.85
CA GLY A 95 6.30 -2.51 5.82
C GLY A 95 6.26 -3.20 4.45
N PHE A 96 6.31 -4.52 4.42
CA PHE A 96 6.22 -5.30 3.18
C PHE A 96 4.87 -5.09 2.47
N ILE A 97 3.77 -5.09 3.23
CA ILE A 97 2.44 -4.83 2.70
C ILE A 97 2.30 -3.37 2.25
N MET A 98 2.76 -2.42 3.06
CA MET A 98 2.67 -0.99 2.80
C MET A 98 3.53 -0.57 1.59
N CYS A 99 4.61 -1.27 1.27
CA CYS A 99 5.44 -1.02 0.09
C CYS A 99 5.01 -1.80 -1.17
N SER A 100 3.89 -2.52 -1.13
CA SER A 100 3.29 -3.18 -2.29
C SER A 100 2.01 -2.47 -2.68
N GLU A 101 1.85 -2.06 -3.94
CA GLU A 101 0.61 -1.42 -4.37
C GLU A 101 -0.59 -2.35 -4.16
N PHE A 102 -0.46 -3.62 -4.57
CA PHE A 102 -1.51 -4.61 -4.35
C PHE A 102 -1.76 -4.85 -2.85
N GLY A 103 -0.69 -5.02 -2.06
CA GLY A 103 -0.78 -5.27 -0.63
C GLY A 103 -1.50 -4.15 0.12
N PHE A 104 -1.11 -2.91 -0.13
CA PHE A 104 -1.70 -1.72 0.46
C PHE A 104 -3.18 -1.57 0.08
N LEU A 105 -3.51 -1.65 -1.21
CA LEU A 105 -4.88 -1.45 -1.68
C LEU A 105 -5.83 -2.55 -1.21
N VAL A 106 -5.39 -3.82 -1.19
CA VAL A 106 -6.19 -4.90 -0.60
C VAL A 106 -6.42 -4.61 0.87
N THR A 107 -5.37 -4.28 1.63
CA THR A 107 -5.48 -3.97 3.07
C THR A 107 -6.41 -2.79 3.33
N LEU A 108 -6.41 -1.78 2.49
CA LEU A 108 -7.36 -0.69 2.56
C LEU A 108 -8.79 -1.15 2.21
N GLY A 109 -8.95 -1.99 1.19
CA GLY A 109 -10.22 -2.61 0.81
C GLY A 109 -10.83 -3.51 1.89
N LEU A 110 -10.01 -4.15 2.74
CA LEU A 110 -10.50 -4.90 3.92
C LEU A 110 -11.30 -4.01 4.89
N CYS A 111 -11.12 -2.67 4.86
CA CYS A 111 -11.92 -1.75 5.67
C CYS A 111 -13.40 -1.66 5.23
N LYS A 112 -13.76 -2.16 4.05
CA LYS A 112 -15.15 -2.31 3.61
C LYS A 112 -15.83 -3.54 4.21
N ILE A 113 -15.07 -4.50 4.73
CA ILE A 113 -15.62 -5.75 5.27
C ILE A 113 -15.81 -5.59 6.78
N ASP A 114 -17.06 -5.57 7.26
CA ASP A 114 -17.41 -5.27 8.65
C ASP A 114 -16.59 -6.05 9.69
N ARG A 115 -16.37 -7.34 9.46
CA ARG A 115 -15.61 -8.21 10.37
C ARG A 115 -14.13 -7.82 10.53
N TYR A 116 -13.56 -7.14 9.53
CA TYR A 116 -12.15 -6.73 9.50
C TYR A 116 -11.96 -5.23 9.67
N LYS A 117 -13.01 -4.42 9.45
CA LYS A 117 -12.97 -2.96 9.40
C LYS A 117 -12.22 -2.30 10.55
N ALA A 118 -12.70 -2.50 11.79
CA ALA A 118 -12.12 -1.84 12.95
C ALA A 118 -10.65 -2.23 13.20
N ALA A 119 -10.35 -3.51 13.10
CA ALA A 119 -9.00 -4.03 13.30
C ALA A 119 -8.03 -3.51 12.22
N THR A 120 -8.47 -3.49 10.96
CA THR A 120 -7.63 -3.10 9.83
C THR A 120 -7.33 -1.60 9.85
N ILE A 121 -8.34 -0.76 10.13
CA ILE A 121 -8.14 0.70 10.31
C ILE A 121 -7.15 0.96 11.46
N THR A 122 -7.29 0.23 12.58
CA THR A 122 -6.39 0.38 13.73
C THR A 122 -4.95 0.03 13.37
N GLU A 123 -4.73 -1.10 12.70
CA GLU A 123 -3.38 -1.54 12.33
C GLU A 123 -2.77 -0.65 11.24
N LEU A 124 -3.54 -0.18 10.25
CA LEU A 124 -3.10 0.83 9.29
C LEU A 124 -2.69 2.12 9.99
N THR A 125 -3.53 2.64 10.90
CA THR A 125 -3.25 3.86 11.65
C THR A 125 -1.93 3.74 12.43
N LYS A 126 -1.70 2.61 13.11
CA LYS A 126 -0.43 2.33 13.80
C LYS A 126 0.76 2.24 12.84
N ALA A 127 0.57 1.63 11.67
CA ALA A 127 1.63 1.50 10.67
C ALA A 127 2.07 2.89 10.17
N PHE A 128 1.13 3.76 9.79
CA PHE A 128 1.42 5.14 9.41
C PHE A 128 2.09 5.93 10.54
N GLN A 129 1.58 5.82 11.76
CA GLN A 129 2.20 6.50 12.92
C GLN A 129 3.66 6.06 13.13
N ARG A 130 3.94 4.76 13.04
CA ARG A 130 5.32 4.24 13.17
C ARG A 130 6.23 4.74 12.06
N LEU A 131 5.73 4.75 10.82
CA LEU A 131 6.49 5.22 9.65
C LEU A 131 6.84 6.71 9.78
N TRP A 132 5.89 7.56 10.16
CA TRP A 132 6.15 8.99 10.31
C TRP A 132 7.10 9.29 11.48
N ASN A 133 6.89 8.64 12.63
CA ASN A 133 7.83 8.75 13.75
C ASN A 133 9.24 8.30 13.34
N PHE A 134 9.34 7.24 12.53
CA PHE A 134 10.61 6.76 12.00
C PHE A 134 11.28 7.80 11.09
N ARG A 135 10.54 8.44 10.17
CA ARG A 135 11.08 9.54 9.35
C ARG A 135 11.62 10.68 10.20
N GLU A 136 10.86 11.10 11.21
CA GLU A 136 11.26 12.17 12.11
C GLU A 136 12.55 11.81 12.86
N ASN A 137 12.67 10.58 13.34
CA ASN A 137 13.89 10.10 13.99
C ASN A 137 15.07 10.00 13.01
N VAL A 138 14.87 9.51 11.78
CA VAL A 138 15.94 9.43 10.76
C VAL A 138 16.47 10.81 10.42
N ASN A 139 15.58 11.81 10.27
CA ASN A 139 15.97 13.20 9.99
C ASN A 139 16.76 13.82 11.16
N GLU A 140 16.55 13.37 12.39
CA GLU A 140 17.37 13.77 13.55
C GLU A 140 18.80 13.23 13.45
N PHE A 141 18.99 12.09 12.79
CA PHE A 141 20.29 11.43 12.60
C PHE A 141 20.75 11.51 11.14
N GLY A 142 21.19 12.70 10.68
CA GLY A 142 21.53 12.98 9.28
C GLY A 142 22.56 12.07 8.57
N TRP A 143 23.27 11.20 9.29
CA TRP A 143 24.12 10.15 8.67
C TRP A 143 23.29 8.95 8.17
N ILE A 144 22.10 8.73 8.72
CA ILE A 144 21.14 7.70 8.28
C ILE A 144 20.35 8.18 7.06
N GLU A 145 20.15 9.49 6.89
CA GLU A 145 19.39 10.06 5.78
C GLU A 145 19.92 9.58 4.41
N ASN A 146 21.24 9.47 4.26
CA ASN A 146 21.88 9.00 3.03
C ASN A 146 21.89 7.46 2.84
N SER A 147 21.31 6.70 3.78
CA SER A 147 21.32 5.22 3.74
C SER A 147 20.14 4.61 2.98
N GLY A 148 19.19 5.43 2.50
CA GLY A 148 17.96 4.96 1.86
C GLY A 148 16.92 4.40 2.85
N LEU A 149 17.22 4.34 4.15
CA LEU A 149 16.28 3.84 5.16
C LEU A 149 14.99 4.68 5.25
N GLY A 150 15.05 5.97 4.94
CA GLY A 150 13.89 6.87 4.89
C GLY A 150 12.94 6.65 3.70
N GLU A 151 13.39 5.97 2.63
CA GLU A 151 12.65 5.83 1.37
C GLU A 151 11.31 5.11 1.53
N ILE A 152 11.17 4.27 2.57
CA ILE A 152 9.92 3.56 2.85
C ILE A 152 8.77 4.54 3.05
N VAL A 153 9.00 5.68 3.72
CA VAL A 153 7.95 6.66 3.96
C VAL A 153 7.58 7.38 2.68
N ASP A 154 8.57 7.73 1.86
CA ASP A 154 8.34 8.36 0.54
C ASP A 154 7.57 7.42 -0.40
N VAL A 155 7.88 6.10 -0.39
CA VAL A 155 7.12 5.09 -1.13
C VAL A 155 5.67 5.03 -0.68
N VAL A 156 5.40 5.08 0.63
CA VAL A 156 4.03 5.04 1.16
C VAL A 156 3.27 6.35 0.86
N GLU A 157 3.93 7.51 0.93
CA GLU A 157 3.36 8.79 0.50
C GLU A 157 2.99 8.78 -0.99
N ASP A 158 3.89 8.25 -1.83
CA ASP A 158 3.66 8.09 -3.27
C ASP A 158 2.48 7.14 -3.55
N GLN A 159 2.36 6.03 -2.81
CA GLN A 159 1.21 5.13 -2.94
C GLN A 159 -0.12 5.80 -2.62
N VAL A 160 -0.19 6.62 -1.58
CA VAL A 160 -1.41 7.38 -1.26
C VAL A 160 -1.70 8.42 -2.34
N THR A 161 -0.68 9.07 -2.88
CA THR A 161 -0.83 10.02 -3.99
C THR A 161 -1.36 9.33 -5.25
N CYS A 162 -0.77 8.20 -5.62
CA CYS A 162 -1.23 7.36 -6.73
C CYS A 162 -2.66 6.86 -6.51
N LEU A 163 -3.03 6.52 -5.27
CA LEU A 163 -4.39 6.12 -4.94
C LEU A 163 -5.40 7.25 -5.14
N VAL A 164 -5.08 8.48 -4.71
CA VAL A 164 -5.96 9.64 -4.93
C VAL A 164 -6.19 9.88 -6.42
N GLN A 165 -5.13 9.83 -7.23
CA GLN A 165 -5.24 9.94 -8.69
C GLN A 165 -6.16 8.84 -9.25
N ARG A 166 -5.91 7.59 -8.86
CA ARG A 166 -6.69 6.43 -9.30
C ARG A 166 -8.17 6.51 -8.91
N ILE A 167 -8.50 7.03 -7.73
CA ILE A 167 -9.90 7.26 -7.30
C ILE A 167 -10.61 8.29 -8.20
N GLY A 168 -9.87 9.29 -8.71
CA GLY A 168 -10.41 10.29 -9.64
C GLY A 168 -10.64 9.76 -11.06
N GLU A 169 -9.96 8.67 -11.43
CA GLU A 169 -9.92 8.16 -12.81
C GLU A 169 -10.68 6.82 -12.99
N ASP A 170 -10.80 6.00 -11.94
CA ASP A 170 -11.33 4.65 -11.98
C ASP A 170 -12.53 4.48 -11.02
N VAL A 171 -13.69 4.15 -11.60
CA VAL A 171 -14.95 3.92 -10.86
C VAL A 171 -14.84 2.77 -9.87
N GLU A 172 -14.15 1.68 -10.23
CA GLU A 172 -13.96 0.55 -9.32
C GLU A 172 -13.12 0.95 -8.11
N ALA A 173 -12.09 1.79 -8.33
CA ALA A 173 -11.27 2.31 -7.25
C ALA A 173 -12.06 3.26 -6.35
N LEU A 174 -12.87 4.14 -6.94
CA LEU A 174 -13.76 5.05 -6.22
C LEU A 174 -14.71 4.28 -5.29
N GLU A 175 -15.40 3.26 -5.80
CA GLU A 175 -16.37 2.49 -5.00
C GLU A 175 -15.70 1.71 -3.86
N LEU A 176 -14.56 1.07 -4.17
CA LEU A 176 -13.88 0.17 -3.26
C LEU A 176 -13.05 0.92 -2.19
N LEU A 177 -12.37 2.00 -2.56
CA LEU A 177 -11.24 2.54 -1.77
C LEU A 177 -11.45 3.96 -1.23
N SER A 178 -12.39 4.74 -1.75
CA SER A 178 -12.60 6.14 -1.31
C SER A 178 -12.94 6.27 0.18
N GLU A 179 -14.02 5.60 0.61
CA GLU A 179 -14.47 5.64 2.01
C GLU A 179 -13.41 5.06 2.97
N PRO A 180 -12.76 3.90 2.70
CA PRO A 180 -11.61 3.44 3.46
C PRO A 180 -10.47 4.46 3.58
N LEU A 181 -10.10 5.13 2.48
CA LEU A 181 -9.06 6.15 2.49
C LEU A 181 -9.44 7.30 3.42
N VAL A 182 -10.66 7.83 3.29
CA VAL A 182 -11.17 8.91 4.15
C VAL A 182 -11.19 8.48 5.61
N GLN A 183 -11.62 7.25 5.92
CA GLN A 183 -11.61 6.71 7.28
C GLN A 183 -10.20 6.62 7.86
N LEU A 184 -9.24 6.15 7.07
CA LEU A 184 -7.83 6.10 7.48
C LEU A 184 -7.31 7.51 7.78
N LEU A 185 -7.44 8.46 6.86
CA LEU A 185 -6.94 9.83 7.01
C LEU A 185 -7.57 10.54 8.23
N ARG A 186 -8.88 10.35 8.45
CA ARG A 186 -9.56 10.84 9.66
C ARG A 186 -9.03 10.19 10.94
N SER A 187 -8.64 8.92 10.88
CA SER A 187 -8.05 8.22 12.03
C SER A 187 -6.65 8.73 12.34
N LEU A 188 -5.86 9.08 11.31
CA LEU A 188 -4.55 9.71 11.48
C LEU A 188 -4.67 11.09 12.16
N LEU A 189 -5.64 11.91 11.75
CA LEU A 189 -5.92 13.23 12.36
C LEU A 189 -6.45 13.15 13.81
N ARG A 190 -6.84 11.95 14.28
CA ARG A 190 -7.27 11.73 15.67
C ARG A 190 -6.14 11.24 16.58
N LEU A 191 -4.98 10.90 16.02
CA LEU A 191 -3.83 10.52 16.82
C LEU A 191 -3.35 11.71 17.64
N PRO A 192 -3.00 11.54 18.93
CA PRO A 192 -2.48 12.64 19.73
C PRO A 192 -1.19 13.19 19.11
N SER A 193 -1.11 14.50 18.97
CA SER A 193 0.12 15.20 18.58
C SER A 193 0.92 15.56 19.83
N THR A 194 2.23 15.30 19.81
CA THR A 194 3.18 15.81 20.81
C THR A 194 3.73 17.20 20.45
N LYS A 195 3.45 17.67 19.22
CA LYS A 195 3.82 18.99 18.71
C LYS A 195 2.61 19.93 18.73
N GLU A 196 2.85 21.21 18.94
CA GLU A 196 1.83 22.23 18.72
C GLU A 196 1.41 22.23 17.24
N VAL A 197 0.10 22.30 16.98
CA VAL A 197 -0.46 22.22 15.64
C VAL A 197 -1.18 23.51 15.32
N THR A 198 -0.86 24.11 14.17
CA THR A 198 -1.58 25.28 13.68
C THR A 198 -2.65 24.84 12.68
N ILE A 199 -3.89 25.29 12.90
CA ILE A 199 -5.02 25.02 12.00
C ILE A 199 -5.52 26.34 11.41
N VAL A 200 -5.58 26.41 10.08
CA VAL A 200 -6.08 27.56 9.32
C VAL A 200 -7.19 27.07 8.40
N ASP A 201 -8.38 27.69 8.47
CA ASP A 201 -9.56 27.32 7.68
C ASP A 201 -9.93 25.83 7.74
N GLY A 202 -9.79 25.22 8.92
CA GLY A 202 -10.06 23.80 9.14
C GLY A 202 -9.01 22.85 8.55
N ARG A 203 -7.86 23.36 8.09
CA ARG A 203 -6.74 22.59 7.54
C ARG A 203 -5.52 22.70 8.44
N VAL A 204 -4.74 21.63 8.51
CA VAL A 204 -3.46 21.64 9.23
C VAL A 204 -2.46 22.45 8.41
N ALA A 205 -1.97 23.56 8.98
CA ALA A 205 -1.05 24.47 8.34
C ALA A 205 0.40 24.23 8.77
N ASP A 206 0.63 23.80 10.01
CA ASP A 206 1.97 23.47 10.54
C ASP A 206 1.90 22.52 11.74
N GLY A 207 3.04 21.93 12.11
CA GLY A 207 3.23 21.13 13.32
C GLY A 207 3.49 19.65 13.04
N CYS A 208 2.49 18.80 13.30
CA CYS A 208 2.61 17.34 13.17
C CYS A 208 2.69 16.90 11.69
N PRO A 209 3.81 16.31 11.21
CA PRO A 209 3.96 15.97 9.79
C PRO A 209 2.96 14.93 9.28
N LEU A 210 2.54 14.01 10.15
CA LEU A 210 1.52 13.01 9.82
C LEU A 210 0.14 13.66 9.61
N TRP A 211 -0.19 14.67 10.42
CA TRP A 211 -1.42 15.42 10.28
C TRP A 211 -1.40 16.33 9.06
N LEU A 212 -0.26 16.98 8.77
CA LEU A 212 -0.05 17.75 7.54
C LEU A 212 -0.30 16.88 6.31
N PHE A 213 0.29 15.69 6.29
CA PHE A 213 0.07 14.70 5.23
C PHE A 213 -1.42 14.35 5.11
N ALA A 214 -2.06 13.91 6.21
CA ALA A 214 -3.45 13.47 6.18
C ALA A 214 -4.42 14.60 5.75
N SER A 215 -4.21 15.82 6.25
CA SER A 215 -4.98 17.01 5.89
C SER A 215 -4.80 17.37 4.41
N LYS A 216 -3.57 17.29 3.89
CA LYS A 216 -3.27 17.59 2.48
C LYS A 216 -3.93 16.59 1.53
N VAL A 217 -4.00 15.32 1.91
CA VAL A 217 -4.64 14.28 1.09
C VAL A 217 -6.17 14.45 1.08
N LEU A 218 -6.79 14.79 2.22
CA LEU A 218 -8.25 14.94 2.33
C LEU A 218 -8.84 16.10 1.51
N VAL A 219 -8.03 17.06 1.09
CA VAL A 219 -8.47 18.25 0.33
C VAL A 219 -8.23 18.13 -1.18
N LYS A 220 -7.64 17.02 -1.62
CA LYS A 220 -7.51 16.67 -3.03
C LYS A 220 -8.74 15.89 -3.48
#